data_AF-A0A7V4E3Y6-F1
#
_entry.id   AF-A0A7V4E3Y6-F1
#
_cell.length_a   1.000
_cell.length_b   1.000
_cell.length_c   1.000
_cell.angle_alpha   90.00
_cell.angle_beta   90.00
_cell.angle_gamma   90.00
#
_symmetry.space_group_name_H-M   'P 1'
#
loop_
_entity.id
_entity.type
_entity.pdbx_description
1 polymer ?
#
loop_
_entity_poly.entity_id
_entity_poly.type
_entity_poly.pdbx_seq_one_letter_code
_entity_poly.pdbx_strand_id
1 'polypeptide(L)' 'GSVVEGKERPMSDVDVAIVLSENAEEEERMKLYRKVREHFGLHPFEIHVLTSEEWEGWYRRFVKRFVEV' A
#
# COMPACT_ATOMS: atom_id res chain seq x y z
N GLY A 1 -4.62 7.56 -1.59
CA GLY A 1 -5.97 7.03 -1.87
C GLY A 1 -7.06 8.06 -1.73
N SER A 2 -8.23 7.73 -2.30
CA SER A 2 -9.42 8.61 -2.32
C SER A 2 -9.87 9.08 -0.94
N VAL A 3 -9.66 8.26 0.10
CA VAL A 3 -9.93 8.58 1.51
C VAL A 3 -9.04 9.71 2.04
N VAL A 4 -7.72 9.64 1.82
CA VAL A 4 -6.80 10.73 2.21
C VAL A 4 -7.01 11.97 1.35
N GLU A 5 -7.56 11.82 0.15
CA GLU A 5 -7.92 12.92 -0.73
C GLU A 5 -9.27 13.58 -0.42
N GLY A 6 -10.09 13.04 0.49
CA GLY A 6 -11.44 13.54 0.79
C GLY A 6 -12.43 13.37 -0.35
N LYS A 7 -12.25 12.33 -1.18
CA LYS A 7 -13.07 11.98 -2.35
C LYS A 7 -13.69 10.58 -2.21
N GLU A 8 -13.78 10.08 -0.99
CA GLU A 8 -14.25 8.74 -0.69
C GLU A 8 -15.72 8.53 -1.11
N ARG A 9 -15.98 7.35 -1.63
CA ARG A 9 -17.31 6.79 -1.90
C ARG A 9 -17.52 5.59 -0.97
N PRO A 10 -18.75 5.09 -0.80
CA PRO A 10 -19.01 3.91 0.02
C PRO A 10 -18.21 2.64 -0.37
N MET A 11 -17.67 2.60 -1.59
CA MET A 11 -16.82 1.53 -2.13
C MET A 11 -15.36 1.97 -2.32
N SER A 12 -14.93 3.05 -1.67
CA SER A 12 -13.56 3.52 -1.79
C SER A 12 -12.62 2.62 -1.01
N ASP A 13 -11.71 1.97 -1.73
CA ASP A 13 -10.59 1.27 -1.13
C ASP A 13 -9.60 2.28 -0.52
N VAL A 14 -8.90 1.83 0.53
CA VAL A 14 -7.84 2.56 1.21
C VAL A 14 -6.50 1.99 0.73
N ASP A 15 -5.79 2.76 -0.11
CA ASP A 15 -4.45 2.37 -0.55
C ASP A 15 -3.45 2.45 0.61
N VAL A 16 -2.75 1.34 0.86
CA VAL A 16 -1.68 1.23 1.86
C VAL A 16 -0.39 0.85 1.15
N ALA A 17 0.60 1.74 1.17
CA ALA A 17 1.93 1.46 0.68
C ALA A 17 2.83 1.01 1.85
N ILE A 18 3.36 -0.20 1.77
CA ILE A 18 4.38 -0.71 2.69
C ILE A 18 5.73 -0.57 1.97
N VAL A 19 6.50 0.44 2.34
CA VAL A 19 7.81 0.72 1.74
C VAL A 19 8.88 0.00 2.54
N LEU A 20 9.56 -0.95 1.89
CA LEU A 20 10.62 -1.75 2.49
C LEU A 20 11.92 -0.95 2.54
N SER A 21 12.57 -0.96 3.71
CA SER A 21 13.89 -0.36 3.93
C SER A 21 15.01 -1.08 3.18
N GLU A 22 14.81 -2.37 2.90
CA GLU A 22 15.72 -3.23 2.15
C GLU A 22 14.94 -3.94 1.04
N ASN A 23 15.62 -4.28 -0.05
CA ASN A 23 14.99 -5.06 -1.12
C ASN A 23 14.63 -6.44 -0.59
N ALA A 24 13.36 -6.81 -0.70
CA ALA A 24 12.88 -8.15 -0.40
C ALA A 24 12.64 -8.91 -1.71
N GLU A 25 12.89 -10.22 -1.68
CA GLU A 25 12.56 -11.07 -2.82
C GLU A 25 11.04 -11.16 -3.00
N GLU A 26 10.59 -11.49 -4.22
CA GLU A 26 9.16 -11.58 -4.54
C GLU A 26 8.41 -12.56 -3.63
N GLU A 27 9.06 -13.65 -3.22
CA GLU A 27 8.48 -14.63 -2.29
C GLU A 27 8.22 -14.03 -0.90
N GLU A 28 9.12 -13.18 -0.40
CA GLU A 28 8.96 -12.50 0.88
C GLU A 28 7.82 -11.47 0.83
N ARG A 29 7.74 -10.74 -0.29
CA ARG A 29 6.62 -9.82 -0.56
C ARG A 29 5.28 -10.56 -0.56
N MET A 30 5.20 -11.71 -1.22
CA MET A 30 4.00 -12.55 -1.22
C MET A 30 3.67 -13.10 0.17
N LYS A 31 4.67 -13.50 0.96
CA LYS A 31 4.47 -13.94 2.35
C LYS A 31 3.86 -12.83 3.20
N LEU A 32 4.34 -11.60 3.08
CA LEU A 32 3.76 -10.44 3.77
C LEU A 32 2.32 -10.21 3.32
N TYR A 33 2.08 -10.16 2.01
CA TYR A 33 0.73 -9.97 1.46
C TYR A 33 -0.27 -11.01 1.98
N ARG A 34 0.12 -12.29 2.01
CA ARG A 34 -0.70 -13.37 2.55
C ARG A 34 -1.00 -13.18 4.03
N LYS A 35 0.00 -12.83 4.84
CA LYS A 35 -0.20 -12.58 6.28
C LYS A 35 -1.22 -11.46 6.52
N VAL A 36 -1.15 -10.38 5.76
CA VAL A 36 -2.10 -9.27 5.91
C VAL A 36 -3.51 -9.72 5.52
N ARG A 37 -3.67 -10.43 4.41
CA ARG A 37 -4.97 -10.99 3.98
C ARG A 37 -5.56 -11.96 4.99
N GLU A 38 -4.75 -12.86 5.55
CA GLU A 38 -5.17 -13.82 6.57
C GLU A 38 -5.57 -13.12 7.89
N HIS A 39 -4.88 -12.03 8.25
CA HIS A 39 -5.15 -11.32 9.49
C HIS A 39 -6.41 -10.46 9.44
N PHE A 40 -6.61 -9.71 8.35
CA PHE A 40 -7.73 -8.76 8.24
C PHE A 40 -8.99 -9.35 7.59
N GLY A 41 -8.90 -10.52 6.96
CA GLY A 41 -10.04 -11.12 6.27
C GLY A 41 -10.53 -10.25 5.12
N LEU A 42 -11.84 -9.92 5.09
CA LEU A 42 -12.41 -9.05 4.08
C LEU A 42 -12.20 -7.59 4.50
N HIS A 43 -11.35 -6.88 3.77
CA HIS A 43 -10.91 -5.53 4.10
C HIS A 43 -11.00 -4.59 2.90
N PRO A 44 -11.18 -3.27 3.11
CA PRO A 44 -11.15 -2.28 2.04
C PRO A 44 -9.73 -1.84 1.66
N PHE A 45 -8.68 -2.47 2.21
CA PHE A 45 -7.29 -2.07 1.92
C PHE A 45 -6.79 -2.62 0.59
N GLU A 46 -6.24 -1.75 -0.26
CA GLU A 46 -5.39 -2.13 -1.39
C GLU A 46 -3.93 -1.99 -0.96
N ILE A 47 -3.23 -3.11 -0.78
CA ILE A 47 -1.88 -3.13 -0.21
C ILE A 47 -0.85 -3.25 -1.32
N HIS A 48 0.06 -2.28 -1.37
CA HIS A 48 1.21 -2.26 -2.26
C HIS A 48 2.48 -2.43 -1.44
N VAL A 49 3.23 -3.51 -1.67
CA VAL A 49 4.55 -3.71 -1.04
C VAL A 49 5.61 -3.22 -2.01
N LEU A 50 6.33 -2.17 -1.64
CA LEU A 50 7.21 -1.39 -2.53
C LEU A 50 8.63 -1.32 -1.98
N THR A 51 9.62 -1.17 -2.85
CA THR A 51 10.97 -0.74 -2.45
C THR A 51 10.98 0.78 -2.28
N SER A 52 11.97 1.31 -1.58
CA SER A 52 12.17 2.76 -1.49
C SER A 52 12.35 3.41 -2.88
N GLU A 53 12.98 2.69 -3.81
CA GLU A 53 13.17 3.16 -5.20
C GLU A 53 11.86 3.20 -5.99
N GLU A 54 11.00 2.17 -5.86
CA GLU A 54 9.68 2.14 -6.49
C GLU A 54 8.76 3.22 -5.93
N TRP A 55 8.83 3.46 -4.61
CA TRP A 55 8.09 4.52 -3.95
C TRP A 55 8.49 5.90 -4.49
N GLU A 56 9.77 6.25 -4.39
CA GLU A 56 10.29 7.56 -4.79
C GLU A 56 10.26 7.77 -6.30
N GLY A 57 10.61 6.74 -7.07
CA GLY A 57 10.77 6.80 -8.52
C GLY A 57 9.44 6.80 -9.29
N TRP A 58 8.40 6.16 -8.75
CA TRP A 58 7.12 6.01 -9.44
C TRP A 58 5.93 6.47 -8.61
N TYR A 59 5.65 5.82 -7.48
CA TYR A 59 4.39 6.02 -6.75
C TYR A 59 4.22 7.43 -6.21
N ARG A 60 5.29 8.03 -5.69
CA ARG A 60 5.28 9.40 -5.13
C ARG A 60 4.85 10.47 -6.16
N ARG A 61 4.97 10.19 -7.47
CA ARG A 61 4.51 11.09 -8.54
C ARG A 61 2.99 11.13 -8.67
N PHE A 62 2.31 10.04 -8.31
CA PHE A 62 0.87 9.88 -8.45
C PHE A 62 0.13 10.11 -7.12
N VAL A 63 0.81 9.89 -5.99
CA VAL A 63 0.24 10.10 -4.65
C VAL A 63 0.41 11.57 -4.24
N LYS A 64 -0.65 12.36 -4.40
CA LYS A 64 -0.65 13.79 -4.06
C LYS A 64 -0.69 14.06 -2.55
N ARG A 65 -1.35 13.17 -1.80
CA ARG A 65 -1.48 13.23 -0.34
C ARG A 65 -1.43 11.82 0.24
N PHE A 66 -0.63 11.66 1.28
CA PHE A 66 -0.52 10.45 2.08
C PHE A 66 -0.22 10.86 3.53
N VAL A 67 -0.47 9.93 4.46
CA VAL A 67 -0.04 10.05 5.85
C VAL A 67 1.03 8.97 6.04
N GLU A 68 2.20 9.38 6.49
CA GLU A 68 3.29 8.49 6.88
C GLU A 68 3.15 8.18 8.38
N VAL A 69 3.27 6.90 8.74
CA VAL A 69 3.07 6.38 10.10
C VAL A 69 4.30 5.60 10.53
#